data_AF-A0A948D677-F1
#
_entry.id   AF-A0A948D677-F1
#
_cell.length_a   1.000
_cell.length_b   1.000
_cell.length_c   1.000
_cell.angle_alpha   90.00
_cell.angle_beta   90.00
_cell.angle_gamma   90.00
#
_symmetry.space_group_name_H-M   'P 1'
#
loop_
_entity.id
_entity.type
_entity.pdbx_description
1 polymer ?
#
loop_
_entity_poly.entity_id
_entity_poly.type
_entity_poly.pdbx_seq_one_letter_code
_entity_poly.pdbx_strand_id
1 'polypeptide(L)'
;MNKYKKNQTGIILLLTLFILSGILVVTLVAADLVFAGIKMNRLTGYSNLAFFASEAGIERSLWEVRKNNYVLPNIDTINIFSLNDLGNGSAYQVDYASSTPNVIFKSIGSYLGFKRSIEGSYQTQ
;
A
#
# COMPACT_ATOMS: atom_id res chain seq x y z
N MET A 1 0.32 -79.17 3.22
CA MET A 1 -0.22 -78.10 4.08
C MET A 1 0.23 -76.75 3.52
N ASN A 2 -0.55 -76.17 2.60
CA ASN A 2 -0.13 -74.97 1.86
C ASN A 2 -0.43 -73.68 2.64
N LYS A 3 0.62 -72.94 2.98
CA LYS A 3 0.55 -71.61 3.60
C LYS A 3 0.45 -70.54 2.51
N TYR A 4 -0.74 -69.99 2.31
CA TYR A 4 -0.93 -68.78 1.49
C TYR A 4 -0.31 -67.58 2.21
N LYS A 5 0.83 -67.07 1.73
CA LYS A 5 1.37 -65.77 2.18
C LYS A 5 0.51 -64.66 1.59
N LYS A 6 -0.31 -64.00 2.42
CA LYS A 6 -1.07 -62.79 2.03
C LYS A 6 -0.09 -61.66 1.70
N ASN A 7 -0.06 -61.23 0.45
CA ASN A 7 0.76 -60.11 -0.03
C ASN A 7 -0.02 -58.79 0.14
N GLN A 8 -0.03 -58.22 1.35
CA GLN A 8 -0.73 -56.95 1.66
C GLN A 8 0.16 -55.69 1.53
N THR A 9 1.38 -55.84 1.04
CA THR A 9 2.39 -54.77 0.95
C THR A 9 2.08 -53.69 -0.09
N GLY A 10 1.33 -54.00 -1.16
CA GLY A 10 0.98 -53.00 -2.19
C GLY A 10 -0.06 -51.95 -1.74
N ILE A 11 -1.02 -52.35 -0.91
CA ILE A 11 -2.09 -51.46 -0.41
C ILE A 11 -1.54 -50.46 0.62
N ILE A 12 -0.55 -50.87 1.41
CA ILE A 12 0.08 -50.00 2.41
C ILE A 12 0.80 -48.82 1.73
N LEU A 13 1.48 -49.06 0.60
CA LEU A 13 2.15 -48.01 -0.18
C LEU A 13 1.16 -47.00 -0.78
N LEU A 14 0.00 -47.48 -1.24
CA LEU A 14 -1.06 -46.62 -1.76
C LEU A 14 -1.68 -45.76 -0.66
N LEU A 15 -1.90 -46.34 0.54
CA LEU A 15 -2.41 -45.61 1.69
C LEU A 15 -1.44 -44.52 2.15
N THR A 16 -0.14 -44.81 2.22
CA THR A 16 0.86 -43.80 2.59
C THR A 16 0.94 -42.68 1.55
N LEU A 17 0.82 -43.00 0.26
CA LEU A 17 0.77 -42.00 -0.81
C LEU A 17 -0.43 -41.05 -0.66
N PHE A 18 -1.61 -41.58 -0.34
CA PHE A 18 -2.80 -40.76 -0.09
C PHE A 18 -2.63 -39.84 1.12
N ILE A 19 -2.05 -40.35 2.21
CA ILE A 19 -1.78 -39.55 3.41
C ILE A 19 -0.78 -38.44 3.09
N LEU A 20 0.32 -38.77 2.43
CA LEU A 20 1.33 -37.79 2.00
C LEU A 20 0.75 -36.74 1.05
N SER A 21 -0.09 -37.15 0.11
CA SER A 21 -0.77 -36.23 -0.81
C SER A 21 -1.73 -35.30 -0.08
N GLY A 22 -2.48 -35.80 0.91
CA GLY A 22 -3.35 -34.97 1.73
C GLY A 22 -2.57 -33.91 2.52
N ILE A 23 -1.48 -34.33 3.15
CA ILE A 23 -0.59 -33.42 3.89
C ILE A 23 0.02 -32.38 2.93
N LEU A 24 0.46 -32.79 1.75
CA LEU A 24 1.03 -31.90 0.74
C LEU A 24 0.03 -30.82 0.29
N VAL A 25 -1.23 -31.18 0.07
CA VAL A 25 -2.26 -30.20 -0.31
C VAL A 25 -2.47 -29.17 0.80
N VAL A 26 -2.56 -29.63 2.06
CA VAL A 26 -2.74 -28.72 3.21
C VAL A 26 -1.55 -27.77 3.37
N THR A 27 -0.32 -28.26 3.20
CA THR A 27 0.87 -27.41 3.34
C THR A 27 0.99 -26.39 2.22
N LEU A 28 0.61 -26.74 0.98
CA LEU A 28 0.59 -25.79 -0.14
C LEU A 28 -0.41 -24.66 0.10
N VAL A 29 -1.63 -24.98 0.55
CA VAL A 29 -2.64 -23.96 0.88
C VAL A 29 -2.14 -23.05 2.01
N ALA A 30 -1.50 -23.61 3.04
CA ALA A 30 -0.92 -22.82 4.11
C ALA A 30 0.21 -21.90 3.62
N ALA A 31 1.07 -22.39 2.72
CA ALA A 31 2.14 -21.59 2.12
C ALA A 31 1.57 -20.41 1.31
N ASP A 32 0.54 -20.65 0.50
CA ASP A 32 -0.12 -19.60 -0.29
C ASP A 32 -0.72 -18.51 0.60
N LEU A 33 -1.34 -18.88 1.71
CA LEU A 33 -1.87 -17.92 2.68
C LEU A 33 -0.76 -17.04 3.29
N VAL A 34 0.37 -17.65 3.66
CA VAL A 34 1.52 -16.92 4.19
C VAL A 34 2.09 -15.96 3.14
N PHE A 35 2.25 -16.39 1.89
CA PHE A 35 2.72 -15.53 0.81
C PHE A 35 1.75 -14.38 0.51
N ALA A 36 0.45 -14.63 0.57
CA ALA A 36 -0.56 -13.59 0.43
C ALA A 36 -0.42 -12.54 1.55
N GLY A 37 -0.24 -12.99 2.80
CA GLY A 37 0.00 -12.10 3.95
C GLY A 37 1.25 -11.24 3.80
N ILE A 38 2.37 -11.82 3.35
CA ILE A 38 3.63 -11.08 3.11
C ILE A 38 3.45 -10.01 2.02
N LYS A 39 2.78 -10.35 0.92
CA LYS A 39 2.50 -9.39 -0.16
C LYS A 39 1.63 -8.25 0.35
N MET A 40 0.55 -8.56 1.08
CA MET A 40 -0.35 -7.54 1.63
C MET A 40 0.37 -6.62 2.61
N ASN A 41 1.23 -7.15 3.47
CA ASN A 41 2.03 -6.35 4.41
C ASN A 41 2.92 -5.35 3.68
N ARG A 42 3.66 -5.78 2.65
CA ARG A 42 4.51 -4.88 1.85
C ARG A 42 3.71 -3.77 1.16
N LEU A 43 2.56 -4.11 0.57
CA LEU A 43 1.69 -3.15 -0.10
C LEU A 43 1.17 -2.07 0.87
N THR A 44 0.82 -2.48 2.09
CA THR A 44 0.40 -1.56 3.16
C THR A 44 1.57 -0.69 3.61
N GLY A 45 2.76 -1.26 3.83
CA GLY A 45 3.95 -0.50 4.24
C GLY A 45 4.31 0.61 3.25
N TYR A 46 4.35 0.31 1.95
CA TYR A 46 4.63 1.30 0.91
C TYR A 46 3.51 2.34 0.77
N SER A 47 2.26 1.92 0.94
CA SER A 47 1.12 2.83 0.97
C SER A 47 1.19 3.83 2.12
N ASN A 48 1.62 3.40 3.31
CA ASN A 48 1.76 4.28 4.46
C ASN A 48 2.85 5.34 4.25
N LEU A 49 3.98 4.96 3.64
CA LEU A 49 5.04 5.91 3.29
C LEU A 49 4.55 6.95 2.26
N ALA A 50 3.82 6.53 1.23
CA ALA A 50 3.19 7.46 0.29
C ALA A 50 2.14 8.36 0.99
N PHE A 51 1.43 7.85 1.98
CA PHE A 51 0.48 8.63 2.78
C PHE A 51 1.18 9.70 3.62
N PHE A 52 2.26 9.36 4.32
CA PHE A 52 3.03 10.35 5.09
C PHE A 52 3.67 11.42 4.20
N ALA A 53 4.15 11.06 3.01
CA ALA A 53 4.62 12.05 2.04
C ALA A 53 3.50 13.01 1.61
N SER A 54 2.29 12.47 1.42
CA SER A 54 1.11 13.28 1.13
C SER A 54 0.76 14.23 2.27
N GLU A 55 0.78 13.77 3.53
CA GLU A 55 0.54 14.62 4.70
C GLU A 55 1.56 15.75 4.81
N ALA A 56 2.86 15.45 4.62
CA ALA A 56 3.91 16.46 4.64
C ALA A 56 3.68 17.57 3.60
N GLY A 57 3.18 17.22 2.41
CA GLY A 57 2.79 18.19 1.39
C GLY A 57 1.64 19.10 1.83
N ILE A 58 0.60 18.55 2.46
CA ILE A 58 -0.53 19.35 3.00
C ILE A 58 -0.08 20.24 4.14
N GLU A 59 0.70 19.70 5.07
CA GLU A 59 1.19 20.48 6.21
C GLU A 59 2.02 21.66 5.73
N ARG A 60 2.88 21.46 4.73
CA ARG A 60 3.60 22.53 4.07
C ARG A 60 2.64 23.56 3.47
N SER A 61 1.66 23.14 2.65
CA SER A 61 0.75 24.09 2.00
C SER A 61 -0.06 24.90 3.02
N LEU A 62 -0.53 24.27 4.11
CA LEU A 62 -1.24 24.98 5.18
C LEU A 62 -0.32 25.92 5.96
N TRP A 63 0.94 25.55 6.19
CA TRP A 63 1.91 26.39 6.86
C TRP A 63 2.23 27.65 6.03
N GLU A 64 2.43 27.49 4.72
CA GLU A 64 2.70 28.60 3.79
C GLU A 64 1.57 29.65 3.81
N VAL A 65 0.32 29.19 3.81
CA VAL A 65 -0.86 30.08 3.91
C VAL A 65 -0.98 30.74 5.28
N ARG A 66 -0.72 30.02 6.37
CA ARG A 66 -0.97 30.51 7.75
C ARG A 66 0.16 31.34 8.32
N LYS A 67 1.40 31.07 7.94
CA LYS A 67 2.61 31.63 8.57
C LYS A 67 3.50 32.41 7.63
N ASN A 68 3.58 32.01 6.36
CA ASN A 68 4.47 32.65 5.39
C ASN A 68 3.77 33.73 4.55
N ASN A 69 2.49 34.01 4.83
CA ASN A 69 1.64 34.94 4.06
C ASN A 69 1.69 34.65 2.54
N TYR A 70 1.74 33.37 2.17
CA TYR A 70 1.78 32.97 0.77
C TYR A 70 0.49 33.41 0.07
N VAL A 71 0.64 34.19 -1.01
CA VAL A 71 -0.49 34.64 -1.82
C VAL A 71 -0.91 33.50 -2.72
N LEU A 72 -2.10 32.96 -2.47
CA LEU A 72 -2.65 31.89 -3.28
C LEU A 72 -3.01 32.38 -4.69
N PRO A 73 -2.76 31.57 -5.73
CA PRO A 73 -3.21 31.90 -7.08
C PRO A 73 -4.73 32.05 -7.12
N ASN A 74 -5.26 32.95 -7.96
CA ASN A 74 -6.71 33.06 -8.20
C ASN A 74 -7.24 32.02 -9.21
N ILE A 75 -6.41 31.03 -9.57
CA ILE A 75 -6.72 29.99 -10.54
C ILE A 75 -6.26 28.64 -10.01
N ASP A 76 -6.95 27.59 -10.44
CA ASP A 76 -6.56 26.22 -10.18
C ASP A 76 -5.17 25.97 -10.76
N THR A 77 -4.26 25.52 -9.89
CA THR A 77 -2.85 25.36 -10.23
C THR A 77 -2.37 24.00 -9.80
N ILE A 78 -1.77 23.27 -10.74
CA ILE A 78 -1.15 21.97 -10.48
C ILE A 78 0.27 22.22 -9.98
N ASN A 79 0.73 21.42 -9.03
CA ASN A 79 2.10 21.44 -8.54
C ASN A 79 2.54 22.81 -7.97
N ILE A 80 1.73 23.39 -7.08
CA ILE A 80 2.10 24.61 -6.36
C ILE A 80 3.26 24.38 -5.39
N PHE A 81 3.33 23.17 -4.82
CA PHE A 81 4.43 22.71 -3.98
C PHE A 81 4.76 21.27 -4.36
N SER A 82 6.03 20.97 -4.59
CA SER A 82 6.49 19.59 -4.75
C SER A 82 7.85 19.38 -4.13
N LEU A 83 8.11 18.13 -3.81
CA LEU A 83 9.42 17.64 -3.48
C LEU A 83 9.59 16.26 -4.10
N ASN A 84 10.61 16.11 -4.93
CA ASN A 84 10.88 14.85 -5.65
C ASN A 84 11.53 13.79 -4.76
N ASP A 85 12.11 14.17 -3.62
CA ASP A 85 12.65 13.24 -2.63
C ASP A 85 12.68 13.87 -1.23
N LEU A 86 12.06 13.21 -0.26
CA LEU A 86 12.10 13.56 1.18
C LEU A 86 13.31 12.94 1.90
N GLY A 87 14.26 12.34 1.17
CA GLY A 87 15.48 11.72 1.69
C GLY A 87 15.36 10.21 1.91
N ASN A 88 14.22 9.62 1.54
CA ASN A 88 13.95 8.19 1.63
C ASN A 88 13.38 7.60 0.32
N GLY A 89 13.36 8.37 -0.77
CA GLY A 89 12.75 7.98 -2.04
C GLY A 89 11.23 8.19 -2.11
N SER A 90 10.65 8.84 -1.10
CA SER A 90 9.26 9.33 -1.18
C SER A 90 9.21 10.75 -1.72
N ALA A 91 8.13 11.08 -2.42
CA ALA A 91 7.93 12.37 -3.05
C ALA A 91 6.50 12.85 -2.81
N TYR A 92 6.26 14.16 -2.89
CA TYR A 92 4.89 14.70 -2.93
C TYR A 92 4.75 15.79 -3.98
N GLN A 93 3.51 15.97 -4.41
CA GLN A 93 3.07 17.07 -5.23
C GLN A 93 1.73 17.59 -4.68
N VAL A 94 1.61 18.90 -4.51
CA VAL A 94 0.41 19.57 -4.04
C VAL A 94 -0.19 20.36 -5.18
N ASP A 95 -1.42 20.03 -5.51
CA ASP A 95 -2.28 20.77 -6.43
C ASP A 95 -3.23 21.65 -5.62
N TYR A 96 -3.65 22.75 -6.23
CA TYR A 96 -4.46 23.78 -5.63
C TYR A 96 -5.67 24.05 -6.49
N ALA A 97 -6.85 24.05 -5.88
CA ALA A 97 -8.08 24.51 -6.51
C ALA A 97 -8.56 25.79 -5.82
N SER A 98 -8.65 26.86 -6.61
CA SER A 98 -9.24 28.14 -6.23
C SER A 98 -10.75 27.98 -6.17
N SER A 99 -11.29 27.89 -4.96
CA SER A 99 -12.73 27.96 -4.72
C SER A 99 -12.95 28.96 -3.60
N THR A 100 -13.73 30.01 -3.85
CA THR A 100 -14.05 31.01 -2.83
C THR A 100 -15.40 30.64 -2.21
N PRO A 101 -15.56 30.58 -0.87
CA PRO A 101 -14.60 30.97 0.16
C PRO A 101 -13.65 29.84 0.65
N ASN A 102 -13.78 28.62 0.13
CA ASN A 102 -13.02 27.45 0.60
C ASN A 102 -12.01 26.98 -0.46
N VAL A 103 -10.74 27.30 -0.27
CA VAL A 103 -9.69 26.79 -1.16
C VAL A 103 -9.38 25.33 -0.83
N ILE A 104 -8.98 24.54 -1.84
CA ILE A 104 -8.69 23.11 -1.67
C ILE A 104 -7.23 22.86 -2.03
N PHE A 105 -6.50 22.22 -1.13
CA PHE A 105 -5.18 21.66 -1.39
C PHE A 105 -5.29 20.15 -1.54
N LYS A 106 -4.81 19.63 -2.65
CA LYS A 106 -4.72 18.20 -2.91
C LYS A 106 -3.26 17.80 -2.95
N SER A 107 -2.80 17.11 -1.92
CA SER A 107 -1.46 16.53 -1.91
C SER A 107 -1.50 15.11 -2.43
N ILE A 108 -0.52 14.75 -3.24
CA ILE A 108 -0.32 13.43 -3.83
C ILE A 108 1.08 12.99 -3.42
N GLY A 109 1.15 12.10 -2.44
CA GLY A 109 2.38 11.45 -2.03
C GLY A 109 2.64 10.20 -2.85
N SER A 110 3.92 9.90 -3.09
CA SER A 110 4.35 8.73 -3.84
C SER A 110 5.58 8.06 -3.24
N TYR A 111 5.63 6.74 -3.31
CA TYR A 111 6.76 5.93 -2.85
C TYR A 111 6.81 4.61 -3.62
N LEU A 112 7.94 4.29 -4.27
CA LEU A 112 8.14 3.05 -5.06
C LEU A 112 6.97 2.69 -6.01
N GLY A 113 6.38 3.70 -6.66
CA GLY A 113 5.24 3.54 -7.57
C GLY A 113 3.86 3.51 -6.91
N PHE A 114 3.78 3.42 -5.58
CA PHE A 114 2.55 3.57 -4.82
C PHE A 114 2.22 5.05 -4.66
N LYS A 115 0.95 5.41 -4.85
CA LYS A 115 0.47 6.79 -4.69
C LYS A 115 -0.69 6.84 -3.71
N ARG A 116 -0.71 7.88 -2.87
CA ARG A 116 -1.82 8.20 -1.97
C ARG A 116 -2.08 9.70 -2.08
N SER A 117 -3.35 10.08 -1.99
CA SER A 117 -3.75 11.48 -2.03
C SER A 117 -4.55 11.84 -0.80
N ILE A 118 -4.34 13.06 -0.32
CA ILE A 118 -5.10 13.66 0.77
C ILE A 118 -5.54 15.03 0.28
N GLU A 119 -6.74 15.43 0.69
CA GLU A 119 -7.32 16.73 0.37
C GLU A 119 -7.63 17.48 1.67
N GLY A 120 -7.25 18.74 1.71
CA GLY A 120 -7.54 19.65 2.82
C GLY A 120 -8.21 20.91 2.30
N SER A 121 -9.37 21.25 2.85
CA SER A 121 -10.03 22.52 2.58
C SER A 121 -9.63 23.57 3.62
N TYR A 122 -9.46 24.80 3.16
CA TYR A 122 -9.13 25.94 4.01
C TYR A 122 -10.06 27.11 3.68
N GLN A 123 -10.67 27.70 4.70
CA GLN A 123 -11.53 28.87 4.51
C GLN A 123 -10.65 30.11 4.49
N THR A 124 -10.64 30.84 3.37
CA THR A 124 -10.03 32.17 3.29
C THR A 124 -11.00 33.16 3.92
N GLN A 125 -10.60 33.79 5.03
CA GLN A 125 -11.37 34.85 5.70
C GLN A 125 -11.35 36.15 4.91
#